data_AF-A0A9X5CG92-F1
#
_entry.id   AF-A0A9X5CG92-F1
#
_cell.length_a   1.000
_cell.length_b   1.000
_cell.length_c   1.000
_cell.angle_alpha   90.00
_cell.angle_beta   90.00
_cell.angle_gamma   90.00
#
_symmetry.space_group_name_H-M   'P 1'
#
loop_
_entity.id
_entity.type
_entity.pdbx_description
1 polymer ?
#
loop_
_entity_poly.entity_id
_entity_poly.type
_entity_poly.pdbx_seq_one_letter_code
_entity_poly.pdbx_strand_id
1 'polypeptide(L)'
;MPRQWRWLVRLHRPALIGGGALVLLTAAALVWLGGPLTDASAAAWKAYNACGFTPRCSYDQDSILLYKNVYNWTTIAVLAVPFLVAAWAGGALVGRETESGTARLAWTQGVSPARWLASRLVAPAGLTVAVTGLLAALHHWAWAAGRDRIDTTKFWHDMATFHANGTVPVGLALAGLAAGALAGLLLRRAMAAL
;
A
#
# COMPACT_ATOMS: atom_id res chain seq x y z
N MET A 1 -23.35 -25.72 14.36
CA MET A 1 -22.83 -24.36 14.15
C MET A 1 -21.31 -24.22 13.82
N PRO A 2 -20.38 -25.19 14.00
CA PRO A 2 -18.94 -24.95 13.73
C PRO A 2 -18.49 -25.08 12.26
N ARG A 3 -19.33 -25.62 11.36
CA ARG A 3 -18.99 -25.84 9.95
C ARG A 3 -19.03 -24.58 9.08
N GLN A 4 -19.88 -23.62 9.40
CA GLN A 4 -20.08 -22.38 8.62
C GLN A 4 -18.90 -21.41 8.79
N TRP A 5 -18.36 -21.33 10.01
CA TRP A 5 -17.17 -20.54 10.34
C TRP A 5 -15.91 -20.97 9.57
N ARG A 6 -15.67 -22.28 9.44
CA ARG A 6 -14.50 -22.82 8.74
C ARG A 6 -14.52 -22.55 7.23
N TRP A 7 -15.72 -22.51 6.63
CA TRP A 7 -15.90 -22.18 5.22
C TRP A 7 -15.67 -20.69 4.94
N LEU A 8 -16.19 -19.81 5.81
CA LEU A 8 -15.99 -18.36 5.71
C LEU A 8 -14.52 -17.94 5.89
N VAL A 9 -13.81 -18.52 6.86
CA VAL A 9 -12.37 -18.27 7.05
C VAL A 9 -11.57 -18.74 5.84
N ARG A 10 -11.96 -19.84 5.17
CA ARG A 10 -11.31 -20.32 3.95
C ARG A 10 -11.56 -19.41 2.75
N LEU A 11 -12.75 -18.81 2.64
CA LEU A 11 -13.12 -17.95 1.52
C LEU A 11 -12.35 -16.60 1.55
N HIS A 12 -12.11 -16.04 2.74
CA HIS A 12 -11.42 -14.74 2.89
C HIS A 12 -9.94 -14.82 3.27
N ARG A 13 -9.45 -15.99 3.71
CA ARG A 13 -8.02 -16.24 3.93
C ARG A 13 -7.13 -15.85 2.75
N PRO A 14 -7.40 -16.25 1.50
CA PRO A 14 -6.51 -15.93 0.39
C PRO A 14 -6.41 -14.42 0.14
N ALA A 15 -7.48 -13.67 0.41
CA ALA A 15 -7.48 -12.22 0.20
C ALA A 15 -6.78 -11.47 1.35
N LEU A 16 -6.92 -11.91 2.60
CA LEU A 16 -6.13 -11.39 3.73
C LEU A 16 -4.65 -11.71 3.57
N ILE A 17 -4.32 -12.94 3.14
CA ILE A 17 -2.95 -13.37 2.84
C ILE A 17 -2.41 -12.58 1.65
N GLY A 18 -3.20 -12.39 0.59
CA GLY A 18 -2.80 -11.64 -0.60
C GLY A 18 -2.51 -10.17 -0.30
N GLY A 19 -3.41 -9.49 0.41
CA GLY A 19 -3.20 -8.09 0.80
C GLY A 19 -2.02 -7.92 1.76
N GLY A 20 -1.90 -8.79 2.77
CA GLY A 20 -0.76 -8.81 3.68
C GLY A 20 0.56 -9.09 2.96
N ALA A 21 0.58 -10.06 2.05
CA ALA A 21 1.75 -10.38 1.22
C ALA A 21 2.14 -9.20 0.34
N LEU A 22 1.18 -8.50 -0.28
CA LEU A 22 1.47 -7.35 -1.14
C LEU A 22 2.12 -6.20 -0.36
N VAL A 23 1.62 -5.92 0.85
CA VAL A 23 2.21 -4.94 1.78
C VAL A 23 3.63 -5.37 2.20
N LEU A 24 3.80 -6.63 2.60
CA LEU A 24 5.11 -7.15 3.03
C LEU A 24 6.13 -7.15 1.89
N LEU A 25 5.72 -7.53 0.67
CA LEU A 25 6.57 -7.49 -0.51
C LEU A 25 6.98 -6.05 -0.85
N THR A 26 6.05 -5.09 -0.72
CA THR A 26 6.36 -3.67 -0.92
C THR A 26 7.37 -3.18 0.12
N ALA A 27 7.16 -3.50 1.40
CA ALA A 27 8.09 -3.16 2.46
C ALA A 27 9.48 -3.79 2.26
N ALA A 28 9.54 -5.08 1.89
CA ALA A 28 10.79 -5.77 1.61
C ALA A 28 11.52 -5.16 0.41
N ALA A 29 10.80 -4.83 -0.66
CA ALA A 29 11.37 -4.14 -1.83
C ALA A 29 11.92 -2.76 -1.48
N LEU A 30 11.25 -2.00 -0.59
CA LEU A 30 11.74 -0.71 -0.09
C LEU A 30 13.00 -0.83 0.77
N VAL A 31 13.05 -1.84 1.65
CA VAL A 31 14.24 -2.13 2.47
C VAL A 31 15.42 -2.53 1.58
N TRP A 32 15.18 -3.38 0.58
CA TRP A 32 16.19 -3.76 -0.40
C TRP A 32 16.65 -2.56 -1.24
N LEU A 33 15.70 -1.73 -1.69
CA LEU A 33 15.96 -0.50 -2.44
C LEU A 33 16.87 0.45 -1.67
N GLY A 34 16.50 0.83 -0.44
CA GLY A 34 17.27 1.79 0.36
C GLY A 34 18.58 1.26 0.95
N GLY A 35 18.77 -0.06 0.95
CA GLY A 35 20.01 -0.71 1.40
C GLY A 35 20.84 -1.25 0.23
N PRO A 36 20.94 -2.59 0.05
CA PRO A 36 21.89 -3.20 -0.87
C PRO A 36 21.80 -2.72 -2.32
N LEU A 37 20.59 -2.44 -2.82
CA LEU A 37 20.41 -2.01 -4.21
C LEU A 37 20.93 -0.58 -4.44
N THR A 38 20.69 0.32 -3.47
CA THR A 38 21.28 1.66 -3.49
C THR A 38 22.80 1.59 -3.39
N ASP A 39 23.34 0.72 -2.52
CA ASP A 39 24.79 0.56 -2.38
C ASP A 39 25.46 0.09 -3.67
N ALA A 40 24.86 -0.91 -4.34
CA ALA A 40 25.32 -1.40 -5.64
C ALA A 40 25.24 -0.33 -6.73
N SER A 41 24.11 0.39 -6.83
CA SER A 41 23.96 1.45 -7.81
C SER A 41 24.89 2.64 -7.56
N ALA A 42 25.15 2.99 -6.29
CA ALA A 42 26.10 4.05 -5.94
C ALA A 42 27.55 3.67 -6.31
N ALA A 43 27.93 2.41 -6.12
CA ALA A 43 29.24 1.92 -6.58
C ALA A 43 29.37 1.98 -8.10
N ALA A 44 28.31 1.59 -8.82
CA ALA A 44 28.26 1.67 -10.28
C ALA A 44 28.36 3.13 -10.78
N TRP A 45 27.67 4.08 -10.17
CA TRP A 45 27.78 5.51 -10.49
C TRP A 45 29.18 6.07 -10.25
N LYS A 46 29.84 5.67 -9.15
CA LYS A 46 31.24 6.05 -8.90
C LYS A 46 32.17 5.55 -10.00
N ALA A 47 32.02 4.29 -10.44
CA ALA A 47 32.81 3.73 -11.52
C ALA A 47 32.54 4.46 -12.86
N TYR A 48 31.28 4.73 -13.17
CA TYR A 48 30.88 5.52 -14.33
C TYR A 48 31.51 6.91 -14.32
N ASN A 49 31.43 7.63 -13.20
CA ASN A 49 31.98 8.98 -13.06
C ASN A 49 33.51 9.00 -13.11
N ALA A 50 34.18 7.95 -12.61
CA ALA A 50 35.62 7.80 -12.70
C ALA A 50 36.12 7.61 -14.14
N CYS A 51 35.26 7.14 -15.06
CA CYS A 51 35.66 6.91 -16.44
C CYS A 51 35.86 8.20 -17.26
N GLY A 52 35.31 9.34 -16.86
CA GLY A 52 35.48 10.61 -17.58
C GLY A 52 35.21 10.50 -19.09
N PHE A 53 36.17 10.91 -19.92
CA PHE A 53 36.07 10.90 -21.39
C PHE A 53 36.63 9.63 -22.05
N THR A 54 36.85 8.55 -21.29
CA THR A 54 37.46 7.33 -21.82
C THR A 54 36.48 6.62 -22.77
N PRO A 55 36.83 6.36 -24.05
CA PRO A 55 35.89 5.82 -25.04
C PRO A 55 35.41 4.39 -24.74
N ARG A 56 36.16 3.64 -23.94
CA ARG A 56 35.82 2.29 -23.50
C ARG A 56 35.86 2.24 -21.98
N CYS A 57 34.69 2.43 -21.37
CA CYS A 57 34.49 2.32 -19.94
C CYS A 57 33.59 1.11 -19.65
N SER A 58 34.01 0.26 -18.72
CA SER A 58 33.17 -0.81 -18.18
C SER A 58 32.74 -0.42 -16.77
N TYR A 59 31.44 -0.41 -16.55
CA TYR A 59 30.80 -0.18 -15.26
C TYR A 59 29.54 -1.03 -15.19
N ASP A 60 29.02 -1.23 -13.99
CA ASP A 60 27.81 -2.01 -13.75
C ASP A 60 26.55 -1.19 -14.09
N GLN A 61 26.25 -1.11 -15.39
CA GLN A 61 25.07 -0.42 -15.88
C GLN A 61 23.77 -1.10 -15.40
N ASP A 62 23.78 -2.41 -15.20
CA ASP A 62 22.61 -3.18 -14.80
C ASP A 62 22.14 -2.79 -13.40
N SER A 63 23.06 -2.58 -12.44
CA SER A 63 22.72 -2.07 -11.11
C SER A 63 22.08 -0.68 -11.13
N ILE A 64 22.51 0.20 -12.03
CA ILE A 64 21.91 1.55 -12.20
C ILE A 64 20.48 1.43 -12.74
N LEU A 65 20.28 0.62 -13.78
CA LEU A 65 18.96 0.40 -14.38
C LEU A 65 18.00 -0.31 -13.42
N LEU A 66 18.50 -1.31 -12.68
CA LEU A 66 17.72 -2.04 -11.69
C LEU A 66 17.26 -1.11 -10.56
N TYR A 67 18.14 -0.28 -10.01
CA TYR A 67 17.77 0.74 -9.03
C TYR A 67 16.66 1.65 -9.55
N LYS A 68 16.82 2.20 -10.75
CA LYS A 68 15.82 3.08 -11.38
C LYS A 68 14.46 2.39 -11.53
N ASN A 69 14.46 1.14 -11.99
CA ASN A 69 13.23 0.37 -12.19
C ASN A 69 12.54 0.06 -10.86
N VAL A 70 13.29 -0.43 -9.87
CA VAL A 70 12.75 -0.76 -8.54
C VAL A 70 12.23 0.48 -7.84
N TYR A 71 12.94 1.62 -7.94
CA TYR A 71 12.47 2.90 -7.41
C TYR A 71 11.12 3.30 -8.00
N ASN A 72 10.97 3.25 -9.34
CA ASN A 72 9.72 3.62 -10.00
C ASN A 72 8.56 2.69 -9.59
N TRP A 73 8.79 1.38 -9.57
CA TRP A 73 7.76 0.40 -9.21
C TRP A 73 7.34 0.51 -7.73
N THR A 74 8.30 0.71 -6.83
CA THR A 74 7.99 0.91 -5.41
C THR A 74 7.29 2.23 -5.14
N THR A 75 7.61 3.30 -5.88
CA THR A 75 6.86 4.58 -5.84
C THR A 75 5.37 4.36 -6.18
N ILE A 76 5.09 3.63 -7.27
CA ILE A 76 3.71 3.29 -7.66
C ILE A 76 3.07 2.38 -6.61
N ALA A 77 3.79 1.38 -6.12
CA ALA A 77 3.27 0.43 -5.14
C ALA A 77 2.84 1.13 -3.84
N VAL A 78 3.63 2.07 -3.32
CA VAL A 78 3.28 2.83 -2.11
C VAL A 78 1.99 3.62 -2.25
N LEU A 79 1.69 4.12 -3.46
CA LEU A 79 0.44 4.85 -3.74
C LEU A 79 -0.75 3.91 -3.98
N ALA A 80 -0.54 2.79 -4.66
CA ALA A 80 -1.61 1.91 -5.13
C ALA A 80 -1.94 0.75 -4.17
N VAL A 81 -0.94 0.08 -3.61
CA VAL A 81 -1.12 -1.12 -2.77
C VAL A 81 -1.99 -0.81 -1.55
N PRO A 82 -1.71 0.23 -0.75
CA PRO A 82 -2.52 0.54 0.41
C PRO A 82 -3.96 0.92 0.06
N PHE A 83 -4.16 1.66 -1.04
CA PHE A 83 -5.48 2.00 -1.58
C PHE A 83 -6.29 0.74 -1.89
N LEU A 84 -5.73 -0.19 -2.66
CA LEU A 84 -6.43 -1.40 -3.09
C LEU A 84 -6.73 -2.34 -1.91
N VAL A 85 -5.76 -2.53 -1.02
CA VAL A 85 -5.92 -3.38 0.17
C VAL A 85 -6.97 -2.80 1.10
N ALA A 86 -6.94 -1.48 1.33
CA ALA A 86 -7.91 -0.81 2.18
C ALA A 86 -9.31 -0.81 1.56
N ALA A 87 -9.45 -0.58 0.25
CA ALA A 87 -10.74 -0.65 -0.45
C ALA A 87 -11.36 -2.03 -0.35
N TRP A 88 -10.58 -3.07 -0.59
CA TRP A 88 -11.07 -4.43 -0.42
C TRP A 88 -11.49 -4.70 1.03
N ALA A 89 -10.66 -4.30 2.01
CA ALA A 89 -10.95 -4.50 3.43
C ALA A 89 -12.25 -3.79 3.86
N GLY A 90 -12.47 -2.55 3.40
CA GLY A 90 -13.68 -1.78 3.68
C GLY A 90 -14.93 -2.49 3.16
N GLY A 91 -14.88 -2.96 1.90
CA GLY A 91 -16.00 -3.69 1.30
C GLY A 91 -16.29 -5.01 1.99
N ALA A 92 -15.25 -5.80 2.29
CA ALA A 92 -15.39 -7.09 2.97
C ALA A 92 -15.95 -6.96 4.40
N LEU A 93 -15.51 -5.96 5.16
CA LEU A 93 -15.98 -5.71 6.53
C LEU A 93 -17.46 -5.33 6.56
N VAL A 94 -17.86 -4.39 5.70
CA VAL A 94 -19.24 -3.90 5.68
C VAL A 94 -20.18 -4.91 5.06
N GLY A 95 -19.78 -5.58 3.97
CA GLY A 95 -20.56 -6.67 3.36
C GLY A 95 -20.93 -7.74 4.38
N ARG A 96 -19.95 -8.24 5.14
CA ARG A 96 -20.16 -9.25 6.19
C ARG A 96 -21.16 -8.86 7.26
N GLU A 97 -20.98 -7.68 7.85
CA GLU A 97 -21.82 -7.23 8.97
C GLU A 97 -23.27 -7.04 8.55
N THR A 98 -23.48 -6.65 7.30
CA THR A 98 -24.82 -6.62 6.78
C THR A 98 -25.35 -8.05 6.57
N GLU A 99 -24.56 -8.99 6.02
CA GLU A 99 -24.94 -10.41 5.77
C GLU A 99 -25.35 -11.15 7.03
N SER A 100 -24.67 -10.91 8.15
CA SER A 100 -25.01 -11.50 9.44
C SER A 100 -26.25 -10.91 10.11
N GLY A 101 -26.89 -9.87 9.54
CA GLY A 101 -28.07 -9.22 10.14
C GLY A 101 -27.79 -8.40 11.40
N THR A 102 -26.52 -8.33 11.85
CA THR A 102 -26.08 -7.58 13.04
C THR A 102 -26.35 -6.08 12.91
N ALA A 103 -26.28 -5.54 11.69
CA ALA A 103 -26.65 -4.14 11.44
C ALA A 103 -28.13 -3.85 11.80
N ARG A 104 -29.05 -4.78 11.51
CA ARG A 104 -30.48 -4.59 11.75
C ARG A 104 -30.81 -4.66 13.26
N LEU A 105 -30.14 -5.55 13.99
CA LEU A 105 -30.28 -5.68 15.45
C LEU A 105 -29.73 -4.44 16.19
N ALA A 106 -28.61 -3.89 15.73
CA ALA A 106 -28.03 -2.67 16.30
C ALA A 106 -28.92 -1.43 16.08
N TRP A 107 -29.58 -1.33 14.92
CA TRP A 107 -30.52 -0.24 14.63
C TRP A 107 -31.79 -0.32 15.46
N THR A 108 -32.27 -1.53 15.79
CA THR A 108 -33.40 -1.69 16.73
C THR A 108 -33.07 -1.30 18.17
N GLN A 109 -31.78 -1.19 18.51
CA GLN A 109 -31.29 -0.80 19.83
C GLN A 109 -30.94 0.71 19.94
N GLY A 110 -31.38 1.53 18.98
CA GLY A 110 -31.24 2.99 19.04
C GLY A 110 -29.87 3.54 18.58
N VAL A 111 -28.99 2.71 18.02
CA VAL A 111 -27.72 3.18 17.44
C VAL A 111 -27.97 3.70 16.02
N SER A 112 -27.57 4.95 15.75
CA SER A 112 -27.71 5.50 14.39
C SER A 112 -26.79 4.79 13.38
N PRO A 113 -27.19 4.67 12.10
CA PRO A 113 -26.39 4.01 11.07
C PRO A 113 -24.97 4.58 10.93
N ALA A 114 -24.81 5.90 11.08
CA ALA A 114 -23.52 6.57 11.03
C ALA A 114 -22.61 6.20 12.20
N ARG A 115 -23.14 6.18 13.44
CA ARG A 115 -22.37 5.82 14.64
C ARG A 115 -21.94 4.35 14.60
N TRP A 116 -22.83 3.49 14.11
CA TRP A 116 -22.51 2.08 13.86
C TRP A 116 -21.36 1.93 12.85
N LEU A 117 -21.44 2.56 11.69
CA LEU A 117 -20.40 2.46 10.66
C LEU A 117 -19.05 3.00 11.16
N ALA A 118 -19.05 4.14 11.83
CA ALA A 118 -17.85 4.72 12.43
C ALA A 118 -17.18 3.73 13.39
N SER A 119 -17.93 3.11 14.29
CA SER A 119 -17.38 2.14 15.26
C SER A 119 -16.72 0.92 14.59
N ARG A 120 -17.19 0.53 13.39
CA ARG A 120 -16.63 -0.58 12.61
C ARG A 120 -15.38 -0.18 11.83
N LEU A 121 -15.27 1.09 11.44
CA LEU A 121 -14.18 1.57 10.60
C LEU A 121 -12.99 2.15 11.37
N VAL A 122 -13.15 2.54 12.65
CA VAL A 122 -12.07 3.15 13.45
C VAL A 122 -10.83 2.25 13.54
N ALA A 123 -10.98 0.99 13.94
CA ALA A 123 -9.85 0.08 14.06
C ALA A 123 -9.15 -0.22 12.70
N PRO A 124 -9.88 -0.55 11.61
CA PRO A 124 -9.27 -0.72 10.31
C PRO A 124 -8.63 0.56 9.76
N ALA A 125 -9.26 1.73 9.96
CA ALA A 125 -8.67 3.01 9.56
C ALA A 125 -7.35 3.27 10.30
N GLY A 126 -7.29 3.01 11.61
CA GLY A 126 -6.05 3.11 12.39
C GLY A 126 -4.94 2.19 11.87
N LEU A 127 -5.27 0.93 11.57
CA LEU A 127 -4.32 -0.01 10.98
C LEU A 127 -3.86 0.44 9.58
N THR A 128 -4.78 0.91 8.75
CA THR A 128 -4.49 1.46 7.42
C THR A 128 -3.53 2.65 7.51
N VAL A 129 -3.76 3.59 8.44
CA VAL A 129 -2.86 4.73 8.67
C VAL A 129 -1.48 4.25 9.11
N ALA A 130 -1.40 3.34 10.08
CA ALA A 130 -0.13 2.85 10.60
C ALA A 130 0.71 2.14 9.53
N VAL A 131 0.09 1.20 8.80
CA VAL A 131 0.77 0.42 7.75
C VAL A 131 1.19 1.33 6.59
N THR A 132 0.28 2.18 6.12
CA THR A 132 0.58 3.06 4.98
C THR A 132 1.61 4.13 5.33
N GLY A 133 1.52 4.68 6.54
CA GLY A 133 2.52 5.61 7.06
C GLY A 133 3.91 4.96 7.17
N LEU A 134 3.99 3.70 7.60
CA LEU A 134 5.25 2.96 7.60
C LEU A 134 5.81 2.78 6.18
N LEU A 135 4.97 2.43 5.19
CA LEU A 135 5.43 2.30 3.80
C LEU A 135 5.92 3.63 3.22
N ALA A 136 5.21 4.74 3.50
CA ALA A 136 5.63 6.07 3.08
C ALA A 136 6.96 6.47 3.76
N ALA A 137 7.13 6.16 5.04
CA ALA A 137 8.38 6.40 5.77
C ALA A 137 9.54 5.56 5.22
N LEU A 138 9.32 4.29 4.91
CA LEU A 138 10.31 3.42 4.28
C LEU A 138 10.69 3.92 2.88
N HIS A 139 9.71 4.38 2.10
CA HIS A 139 9.96 4.99 0.79
C HIS A 139 10.79 6.27 0.90
N HIS A 140 10.45 7.14 1.86
CA HIS A 140 11.23 8.35 2.12
C HIS A 140 12.66 8.03 2.55
N TRP A 141 12.84 7.04 3.44
CA TRP A 141 14.16 6.56 3.83
C TRP A 141 14.96 6.01 2.65
N ALA A 142 14.35 5.18 1.80
CA ALA A 142 15.01 4.61 0.62
C ALA A 142 15.39 5.69 -0.40
N TRP A 143 14.51 6.66 -0.64
CA TRP A 143 14.82 7.84 -1.46
C TRP A 143 15.98 8.66 -0.88
N ALA A 144 15.97 8.90 0.43
CA ALA A 144 17.01 9.64 1.13
C ALA A 144 18.37 8.92 1.06
N ALA A 145 18.39 7.59 1.06
CA ALA A 145 19.60 6.78 0.98
C ALA A 145 20.35 6.93 -0.36
N GLY A 146 19.66 7.23 -1.45
CA GLY A 146 20.25 7.47 -2.78
C GLY A 146 20.73 8.91 -3.01
N ARG A 147 20.28 9.87 -2.20
CA ARG A 147 20.68 11.29 -2.35
C ARG A 147 22.19 11.44 -2.27
N ASP A 148 22.73 12.28 -3.15
CA ASP A 148 24.16 12.60 -3.26
C ASP A 148 25.08 11.39 -3.56
N ARG A 149 24.49 10.21 -3.82
CA ARG A 149 25.21 8.96 -4.10
C ARG A 149 24.88 8.37 -5.47
N ILE A 150 23.70 8.71 -5.99
CA ILE A 150 23.18 8.23 -7.28
C ILE A 150 22.77 9.47 -8.09
N ASP A 151 23.44 9.70 -9.21
CA ASP A 151 23.27 10.90 -10.04
C ASP A 151 21.86 11.04 -10.63
N THR A 152 21.17 9.91 -10.84
CA THR A 152 19.79 9.85 -11.36
C THR A 152 18.73 9.77 -10.26
N THR A 153 19.09 10.05 -9.00
CA THR A 153 18.11 10.14 -7.90
C THR A 153 17.06 11.20 -8.23
N LYS A 154 15.79 10.85 -8.03
CA LYS A 154 14.70 11.79 -8.25
C LYS A 154 14.80 12.99 -7.32
N PHE A 155 14.58 14.18 -7.85
CA PHE A 155 14.46 15.36 -7.01
C PHE A 155 13.24 15.26 -6.10
N TRP A 156 13.27 15.96 -4.97
CA TRP A 156 12.17 15.97 -4.00
C TRP A 156 10.83 16.46 -4.59
N HIS A 157 10.89 17.30 -5.63
CA HIS A 157 9.74 17.88 -6.32
C HIS A 157 9.31 17.06 -7.55
N ASP A 158 9.96 15.93 -7.84
CA ASP A 158 9.42 14.96 -8.79
C ASP A 158 8.03 14.53 -8.30
N MET A 159 7.00 14.73 -9.11
CA MET A 159 5.59 14.65 -8.70
C MET A 159 5.26 13.31 -8.01
N ALA A 160 5.71 12.20 -8.57
CA ALA A 160 5.43 10.87 -8.02
C ALA A 160 6.17 10.66 -6.69
N THR A 161 7.44 11.08 -6.63
CA THR A 161 8.26 11.03 -5.41
C THR A 161 7.67 11.90 -4.29
N PHE A 162 7.23 13.11 -4.62
CA PHE A 162 6.60 14.04 -3.69
C PHE A 162 5.33 13.44 -3.09
N HIS A 163 4.47 12.84 -3.93
CA HIS A 163 3.27 12.16 -3.45
C HIS A 163 3.60 10.95 -2.58
N ALA A 164 4.51 10.07 -3.01
CA ALA A 164 4.83 8.84 -2.29
C ALA A 164 5.49 9.08 -0.92
N ASN A 165 6.27 10.15 -0.78
CA ASN A 165 6.94 10.52 0.49
C ASN A 165 6.03 11.28 1.48
N GLY A 166 4.89 11.77 1.01
CA GLY A 166 4.01 12.65 1.79
C GLY A 166 2.89 11.92 2.52
N THR A 167 1.82 12.67 2.82
CA THR A 167 0.59 12.16 3.42
C THR A 167 -0.40 11.59 2.39
N VAL A 168 -0.13 11.79 1.10
CA VAL A 168 -0.97 11.32 -0.02
C VAL A 168 -1.25 9.82 0.03
N PRO A 169 -0.27 8.91 0.30
CA PRO A 169 -0.53 7.48 0.35
C PRO A 169 -1.57 7.14 1.42
N VAL A 170 -1.47 7.77 2.60
CA VAL A 170 -2.43 7.58 3.70
C VAL A 170 -3.82 8.10 3.31
N GLY A 171 -3.89 9.27 2.68
CA GLY A 171 -5.14 9.83 2.17
C GLY A 171 -5.81 8.92 1.15
N LEU A 172 -5.04 8.39 0.19
CA LEU A 172 -5.52 7.41 -0.78
C LEU A 172 -5.98 6.14 -0.09
N ALA A 173 -5.22 5.59 0.85
CA ALA A 173 -5.60 4.38 1.56
C ALA A 173 -6.92 4.52 2.34
N LEU A 174 -7.12 5.64 3.03
CA LEU A 174 -8.37 5.96 3.72
C LEU A 174 -9.54 6.17 2.73
N ALA A 175 -9.29 6.85 1.61
CA ALA A 175 -10.28 6.99 0.55
C ALA A 175 -10.69 5.63 -0.04
N GLY A 176 -9.71 4.73 -0.23
CA GLY A 176 -9.93 3.35 -0.61
C GLY A 176 -10.85 2.65 0.40
N LEU A 177 -10.50 2.67 1.68
CA LEU A 177 -11.29 2.08 2.76
C LEU A 177 -12.76 2.56 2.73
N ALA A 178 -12.96 3.87 2.60
CA ALA A 178 -14.29 4.48 2.53
C ALA A 178 -15.05 4.07 1.27
N ALA A 179 -14.41 4.08 0.10
CA ALA A 179 -15.00 3.66 -1.17
C ALA A 179 -15.41 2.18 -1.14
N GLY A 180 -14.55 1.33 -0.56
CA GLY A 180 -14.84 -0.08 -0.30
C GLY A 180 -16.06 -0.28 0.58
N ALA A 181 -16.08 0.40 1.73
CA ALA A 181 -17.21 0.36 2.66
C ALA A 181 -18.53 0.79 1.99
N LEU A 182 -18.49 1.86 1.19
CA LEU A 182 -19.63 2.34 0.40
C LEU A 182 -20.11 1.31 -0.62
N ALA A 183 -19.17 0.72 -1.39
CA ALA A 183 -19.50 -0.34 -2.35
C ALA A 183 -20.16 -1.54 -1.67
N GLY A 184 -19.66 -1.95 -0.50
CA GLY A 184 -20.25 -3.02 0.31
C GLY A 184 -21.69 -2.73 0.74
N LEU A 185 -22.03 -1.48 1.07
CA LEU A 185 -23.40 -1.06 1.38
C LEU A 185 -24.32 -1.10 0.15
N LEU A 186 -23.84 -0.57 -0.98
CA LEU A 186 -24.64 -0.41 -2.20
C LEU A 186 -24.95 -1.75 -2.87
N LEU A 187 -23.95 -2.61 -3.04
CA LEU A 187 -24.12 -3.92 -3.69
C LEU A 187 -25.13 -4.79 -2.95
N ARG A 188 -25.17 -4.67 -1.62
CA ARG A 188 -26.10 -5.46 -0.82
C ARG A 188 -27.53 -4.91 -0.85
N ARG A 189 -27.70 -3.59 -0.99
CA ARG A 189 -29.02 -3.02 -1.30
C ARG A 189 -29.57 -3.52 -2.63
N ALA A 190 -28.71 -3.66 -3.64
CA ALA A 190 -29.09 -4.20 -4.93
C ALA A 190 -29.55 -5.66 -4.83
N MET A 191 -28.81 -6.51 -4.10
CA MET A 191 -29.20 -7.92 -3.88
C MET A 191 -30.46 -8.07 -3.04
N ALA A 192 -30.71 -7.20 -2.06
CA ALA A 192 -31.91 -7.26 -1.22
C ALA A 192 -33.18 -6.73 -1.93
N ALA A 193 -33.04 -6.07 -3.08
CA ALA A 193 -34.14 -5.55 -3.89
C ALA A 193 -34.54 -6.48 -5.05
N LEU A 194 -33.78 -7.56 -5.27
CA LEU A 194 -34.06 -8.66 -6.20
C LEU A 194 -34.68 -9.83 -5.46
#